data_AF-A0A450WMG6-F1
#
_entry.id   AF-A0A450WMG6-F1
#
_cell.length_a   1.000
_cell.length_b   1.000
_cell.length_c   1.000
_cell.angle_alpha   90.00
_cell.angle_beta   90.00
_cell.angle_gamma   90.00
#
_symmetry.space_group_name_H-M   'P 1'
#
loop_
_entity.id
_entity.type
_entity.pdbx_description
1 polymer ?
#
loop_
_entity_poly.entity_id
_entity_poly.type
_entity_poly.pdbx_seq_one_letter_code
_entity_poly.pdbx_strand_id
1 'polypeptide(L)'
;MNEHSENTDTTDAHTVKKAVMDNNSPDQPSTLIGLLRHRAQTQFNKHAYTFLVDGEAEEASLTYGQLEMRARVIAARIQKVTTRGDRALLLYSAGLEFVTAFFGCLYA
;
A
#
# COMPACT_ATOMS: atom_id res chain seq x y z
N MET A 1 -3.08 -23.13 -63.94
CA MET A 1 -4.20 -22.28 -63.51
C MET A 1 -3.74 -21.55 -62.25
N ASN A 2 -3.15 -20.37 -62.41
CA ASN A 2 -3.84 -19.07 -62.42
C ASN A 2 -4.61 -18.83 -61.12
N GLU A 3 -4.48 -17.73 -60.39
CA GLU A 3 -3.68 -16.51 -60.52
C GLU A 3 -4.11 -15.59 -59.36
N HIS A 4 -3.44 -14.44 -59.22
CA HIS A 4 -3.87 -13.25 -58.44
C HIS A 4 -3.70 -13.35 -56.91
N SER A 5 -3.34 -12.29 -56.20
CA SER A 5 -2.78 -10.98 -56.49
C SER A 5 -2.49 -10.39 -55.12
N GLU A 6 -1.33 -9.75 -55.03
CA GLU A 6 -1.02 -8.58 -54.21
C GLU A 6 -2.24 -7.89 -53.54
N ASN A 7 -2.16 -7.71 -52.22
CA ASN A 7 -2.57 -6.44 -51.61
C ASN A 7 -1.89 -6.28 -50.24
N THR A 8 -0.90 -5.40 -50.24
CA THR A 8 -0.51 -4.62 -49.06
C THR A 8 -1.68 -3.69 -48.70
N ASP A 9 -2.21 -3.80 -47.48
CA ASP A 9 -2.91 -2.68 -46.87
C ASP A 9 -2.48 -2.50 -45.41
N THR A 10 -1.63 -1.50 -45.27
CA THR A 10 -1.54 -0.52 -44.18
C THR A 10 -2.64 -0.59 -43.11
N THR A 11 -2.19 -0.47 -41.85
CA THR A 11 -2.96 0.09 -40.72
C THR A 11 -3.96 -0.85 -40.05
N ASP A 12 -3.59 -1.35 -38.87
CA ASP A 12 -4.34 -0.89 -37.70
C ASP A 12 -3.49 -0.83 -36.43
N ALA A 13 -3.20 0.40 -36.02
CA ALA A 13 -2.48 0.78 -34.82
C ALA A 13 -3.36 0.61 -33.55
N HIS A 14 -4.09 -0.50 -33.43
CA HIS A 14 -5.06 -0.74 -32.36
C HIS A 14 -4.58 -1.69 -31.25
N THR A 15 -3.44 -2.36 -31.38
CA THR A 15 -2.97 -3.32 -30.35
C THR A 15 -2.13 -2.67 -29.24
N VAL A 16 -1.77 -1.38 -29.34
CA VAL A 16 -0.84 -0.72 -28.39
C VAL A 16 -1.55 -0.13 -27.15
N LYS A 17 -2.86 -0.34 -26.94
CA LYS A 17 -3.60 0.30 -25.82
C LYS A 17 -4.44 -0.65 -24.96
N LYS A 18 -3.87 -1.77 -24.50
CA LYS A 18 -4.48 -2.57 -23.42
C LYS A 18 -3.46 -3.18 -22.44
N ALA A 19 -2.44 -2.41 -22.07
CA ALA A 19 -1.47 -2.82 -21.04
C ALA A 19 -1.38 -1.84 -19.85
N VAL A 20 -2.36 -0.93 -19.74
CA VAL A 20 -2.51 -0.03 -18.58
C VAL A 20 -3.96 -0.09 -18.12
N MET A 21 -4.42 -1.27 -17.70
CA MET A 21 -5.66 -1.49 -16.95
C MET A 21 -5.69 -2.97 -16.59
N ASP A 22 -5.65 -3.26 -15.29
CA ASP A 22 -5.78 -4.60 -14.67
C ASP A 22 -4.47 -5.37 -14.38
N ASN A 23 -3.52 -4.74 -13.69
CA ASN A 23 -2.34 -5.39 -13.10
C ASN A 23 -2.59 -5.99 -11.69
N ASN A 24 -3.79 -6.49 -11.40
CA ASN A 24 -4.06 -7.13 -10.11
C ASN A 24 -4.04 -8.65 -10.25
N SER A 25 -2.85 -9.25 -10.21
CA SER A 25 -2.74 -10.68 -9.96
C SER A 25 -3.50 -11.02 -8.66
N PRO A 26 -4.26 -12.12 -8.59
CA PRO A 26 -5.15 -12.40 -7.45
C PRO A 26 -4.44 -12.54 -6.10
N ASP A 27 -3.11 -12.63 -6.11
CA ASP A 27 -2.26 -12.78 -4.92
C ASP A 27 -1.65 -11.45 -4.42
N GLN A 28 -1.92 -10.33 -5.09
CA GLN A 28 -1.39 -9.02 -4.68
C GLN A 28 -2.36 -8.28 -3.74
N PRO A 29 -1.86 -7.69 -2.64
CA PRO A 29 -2.70 -6.94 -1.74
C PRO A 29 -3.25 -5.67 -2.43
N SER A 30 -4.57 -5.56 -2.51
CA SER A 30 -5.28 -4.43 -3.13
C SER A 30 -5.48 -3.21 -2.23
N THR A 31 -5.07 -3.33 -0.96
CA THR A 31 -5.20 -2.26 0.04
C THR A 31 -3.90 -2.10 0.82
N LEU A 32 -3.64 -0.88 1.30
CA LEU A 32 -2.44 -0.60 2.08
C LEU A 32 -2.39 -1.42 3.38
N ILE A 33 -3.53 -1.63 4.03
CA ILE A 33 -3.65 -2.52 5.19
C ILE A 33 -3.44 -3.99 4.83
N GLY A 34 -3.89 -4.42 3.65
CA GLY A 34 -3.64 -5.77 3.14
C GLY A 34 -2.14 -6.01 2.93
N LEU A 35 -1.44 -5.02 2.37
CA LEU A 35 0.01 -5.08 2.18
C LEU A 35 0.75 -5.09 3.52
N LEU A 36 0.36 -4.24 4.46
CA LEU A 36 0.95 -4.23 5.80
C LEU A 36 0.79 -5.59 6.49
N ARG A 37 -0.42 -6.17 6.45
CA ARG A 37 -0.68 -7.49 7.03
C ARG A 37 0.16 -8.58 6.38
N HIS A 38 0.23 -8.60 5.05
CA HIS A 38 1.06 -9.56 4.32
C HIS A 38 2.54 -9.45 4.73
N ARG A 39 3.08 -8.23 4.84
CA ARG A 39 4.47 -8.00 5.28
C ARG A 39 4.68 -8.33 6.76
N ALA A 40 3.70 -8.08 7.62
CA ALA A 40 3.77 -8.49 9.02
C ALA A 40 3.82 -10.01 9.18
N GLN A 41 3.16 -10.77 8.28
CA GLN A 41 3.21 -12.23 8.29
C GLN A 41 4.51 -12.80 7.72
N THR A 42 5.02 -12.22 6.62
CA THR A 42 6.19 -12.76 5.89
C THR A 42 7.53 -12.16 6.35
N GLN A 43 7.52 -10.95 6.93
CA GLN A 43 8.70 -10.15 7.24
C GLN A 43 8.56 -9.46 8.61
N PHE A 44 7.99 -10.16 9.61
CA PHE A 44 7.61 -9.61 10.91
C PHE A 44 8.70 -8.75 11.59
N ASN A 45 9.95 -9.25 11.62
CA ASN A 45 11.09 -8.59 12.28
C ASN A 45 11.82 -7.58 11.40
N LYS A 46 11.46 -7.44 10.13
CA LYS A 46 12.11 -6.49 9.22
C LYS A 46 11.65 -5.08 9.55
N HIS A 47 12.60 -4.14 9.60
CA HIS A 47 12.29 -2.72 9.76
C HIS A 47 11.41 -2.22 8.61
N ALA A 48 10.27 -1.65 8.96
CA ALA A 48 9.34 -1.01 8.04
C ALA A 48 9.65 0.50 7.93
N TYR A 49 9.94 1.12 9.07
CA TYR A 49 10.28 2.54 9.18
C TYR A 49 11.42 2.74 10.17
N THR A 50 12.31 3.67 9.83
CA THR A 50 13.34 4.17 10.73
C THR A 50 13.21 5.69 10.75
N PHE A 51 13.15 6.27 11.94
CA PHE A 51 13.15 7.71 12.15
C PHE A 51 14.56 8.15 12.49
N LEU A 52 15.05 9.16 11.75
CA LEU A 52 16.38 9.72 11.89
C LEU A 52 16.27 11.12 12.50
N VAL A 53 16.98 11.37 13.60
CA VAL A 53 17.15 12.73 14.13
C VAL A 53 18.18 13.42 13.26
N ASP A 54 17.80 14.59 12.73
CA ASP A 54 18.59 15.41 11.82
C ASP A 54 19.12 14.67 10.57
N GLY A 55 18.47 13.57 10.19
CA GLY A 55 18.77 12.80 8.97
C GLY A 55 20.00 11.88 9.05
N GLU A 56 20.74 11.89 10.15
CA GLU A 56 22.03 11.17 10.26
C GLU A 56 22.01 10.09 11.36
N ALA A 57 21.32 10.34 12.48
CA ALA A 57 21.32 9.42 13.62
C ALA A 57 19.98 8.67 13.74
N GLU A 58 20.02 7.33 13.75
CA GLU A 58 18.84 6.53 14.08
C GLU A 58 18.39 6.81 15.50
N GLU A 59 17.16 7.31 15.66
CA GLU A 59 16.56 7.52 16.98
C GLU A 59 15.61 6.38 17.34
N ALA A 60 14.85 5.90 16.36
CA ALA A 60 13.91 4.80 16.57
C ALA A 60 13.61 4.07 15.27
N SER A 61 13.25 2.78 15.39
CA SER A 61 12.75 1.99 14.27
C SER A 61 11.49 1.21 14.65
N LEU A 62 10.69 0.89 13.64
CA LEU A 62 9.47 0.11 13.76
C LEU A 62 9.52 -1.05 12.77
N THR A 63 9.39 -2.27 13.26
CA THR A 63 9.26 -3.45 12.40
C THR A 63 7.85 -3.57 11.83
N TYR A 64 7.67 -4.36 10.75
CA TYR A 64 6.33 -4.63 10.21
C TYR A 64 5.39 -5.24 11.24
N GLY A 65 5.90 -6.17 12.07
CA GLY A 65 5.13 -6.80 13.13
C GLY A 65 4.69 -5.80 14.21
N GLN A 66 5.59 -4.91 14.62
CA GLN A 66 5.27 -3.87 15.60
C GLN A 66 4.26 -2.87 15.05
N LEU A 67 4.42 -2.43 13.79
CA LEU A 67 3.48 -1.52 13.13
C LEU A 67 2.08 -2.14 13.05
N GLU A 68 1.96 -3.38 12.57
CA GLU A 68 0.69 -4.09 12.47
C GLU A 68 0.00 -4.22 13.83
N MET A 69 0.72 -4.65 14.87
CA MET A 69 0.14 -4.79 16.20
C MET A 69 -0.34 -3.45 16.77
N ARG A 70 0.52 -2.42 16.74
CA ARG A 70 0.18 -1.11 17.31
C ARG A 70 -0.97 -0.45 16.55
N ALA A 71 -0.97 -0.52 15.21
CA ALA A 71 -2.06 0.01 14.39
C ALA A 71 -3.41 -0.64 14.73
N ARG A 72 -3.45 -1.97 14.90
CA ARG A 72 -4.68 -2.68 15.30
C ARG A 72 -5.17 -2.28 16.70
N VAL A 73 -4.26 -2.03 17.65
CA VAL A 73 -4.64 -1.52 18.98
C VAL A 73 -5.28 -0.13 18.89
N ILE A 74 -4.71 0.76 18.07
CA ILE A 74 -5.27 2.10 17.84
C ILE A 74 -6.64 1.99 17.17
N ALA A 75 -6.77 1.17 16.11
CA ALA A 75 -8.03 0.95 15.42
C ALA A 75 -9.15 0.49 16.35
N ALA A 76 -8.86 -0.47 17.24
CA ALA A 76 -9.81 -0.96 18.23
C ALA A 76 -10.26 0.11 19.24
N ARG A 77 -9.46 1.16 19.44
CA ARG A 77 -9.85 2.33 20.26
C ARG A 77 -10.70 3.31 19.45
N ILE A 78 -10.31 3.60 18.21
CA ILE A 78 -11.03 4.52 17.31
C ILE A 78 -12.45 4.00 17.05
N GLN A 79 -12.61 2.72 16.73
CA GLN A 79 -13.90 2.08 16.43
C GLN A 79 -14.93 2.18 17.57
N LYS A 80 -14.50 2.45 18.81
CA LYS A 80 -15.42 2.65 19.94
C LYS A 80 -16.07 4.03 19.96
N VAL A 81 -15.52 4.99 19.23
CA VAL A 81 -15.92 6.41 19.30
C VAL A 81 -16.20 7.02 17.92
N THR A 82 -16.06 6.26 16.84
CA THR A 82 -16.31 6.72 15.46
C THR A 82 -17.12 5.70 14.66
N THR A 83 -17.67 6.15 13.53
CA THR A 83 -18.28 5.29 12.52
C THR A 83 -17.34 5.14 11.33
N ARG A 84 -17.39 3.99 10.65
CA ARG A 84 -16.62 3.76 9.42
C ARG A 84 -16.95 4.85 8.39
N GLY A 85 -15.90 5.46 7.83
CA GLY A 85 -16.02 6.55 6.85
C GLY A 85 -15.91 7.95 7.46
N ASP A 86 -15.91 8.06 8.79
CA ASP A 86 -15.58 9.32 9.46
C ASP A 86 -14.16 9.77 9.12
N ARG A 87 -13.97 11.08 9.07
CA ARG A 87 -12.66 11.69 8.76
C ARG A 87 -11.89 11.95 10.05
N ALA A 88 -10.64 11.52 10.10
CA ALA A 88 -9.73 11.78 11.21
C ALA A 88 -8.67 12.84 10.83
N LEU A 89 -8.38 13.76 11.76
CA LEU A 89 -7.22 14.65 11.69
C LEU A 89 -6.13 14.10 12.60
N LEU A 90 -4.92 13.92 12.08
CA LEU A 90 -3.76 13.46 12.84
C LEU A 90 -2.82 14.64 13.10
N LEU A 91 -2.68 15.03 14.37
CA LEU A 91 -1.75 16.06 14.83
C LEU A 91 -0.64 15.41 15.65
N TYR A 92 0.55 15.30 15.06
CA TYR A 92 1.69 14.62 15.67
C TYR A 92 2.96 15.43 15.47
N SER A 93 3.86 15.33 16.44
CA SER A 93 5.27 15.67 16.28
C SER A 93 5.93 14.72 15.27
N ALA A 94 7.10 15.10 14.75
CA ALA A 94 7.88 14.19 13.92
C ALA A 94 8.23 12.91 14.70
N GLY A 95 8.02 11.74 14.09
CA GLY A 95 8.28 10.44 14.72
C GLY A 95 7.44 9.30 14.15
N LEU A 96 7.65 8.10 14.69
CA LEU A 96 7.00 6.84 14.23
C LEU A 96 5.53 6.71 14.68
N GLU A 97 5.09 7.55 15.60
CA GLU A 97 3.72 7.53 16.11
C GLU A 97 2.72 7.94 15.02
N PHE A 98 3.10 8.88 14.14
CA PHE A 98 2.27 9.28 13.01
C PHE A 98 1.90 8.09 12.12
N VAL A 99 2.90 7.31 11.68
CA VAL A 99 2.64 6.18 10.75
C VAL A 99 1.79 5.11 11.43
N THR A 100 2.01 4.87 12.72
CA THR A 100 1.22 3.92 13.49
C THR A 100 -0.24 4.36 13.62
N ALA A 101 -0.49 5.63 13.91
CA ALA A 101 -1.82 6.20 14.00
C ALA A 101 -2.54 6.23 12.64
N PHE A 102 -1.82 6.56 11.57
CA PHE A 102 -2.34 6.55 10.21
C PHE A 102 -2.88 5.16 9.82
N PHE A 103 -2.07 4.11 10.02
CA PHE A 103 -2.54 2.74 9.78
C PHE A 103 -3.67 2.34 10.74
N GLY A 104 -3.66 2.84 11.98
CA GLY A 104 -4.76 2.65 12.92
C GLY A 104 -6.09 3.21 12.39
N CYS A 105 -6.08 4.40 11.78
CA CYS A 105 -7.26 4.97 11.12
C CYS A 105 -7.70 4.15 9.91
N LEU A 106 -6.78 3.62 9.11
CA LEU A 106 -7.14 2.78 7.95
C LEU A 106 -7.71 1.42 8.35
N TYR A 107 -7.37 0.92 9.54
CA TYR A 107 -7.92 -0.30 10.11
C TYR A 107 -9.29 -0.11 10.78
N ALA A 108 -9.62 1.13 11.18
CA ALA A 108 -10.85 1.46 11.89
C ALA A 108 -12.07 1.46 10.97
#